data_AF-V5FA61-F1
#
_entry.id   AF-V5FA61-F1
#
_cell.length_a   1.000
_cell.length_b   1.000
_cell.length_c   1.000
_cell.angle_alpha   90.00
_cell.angle_beta   90.00
_cell.angle_gamma   90.00
#
_symmetry.space_group_name_H-M   'P 1'
#
loop_
_entity.id
_entity.type
_entity.pdbx_description
1 polymer ?
#
loop_
_entity_poly.entity_id
_entity_poly.type
_entity_poly.pdbx_seq_one_letter_code
_entity_poly.pdbx_strand_id
1 'polypeptide(L)'
;MKITLTPQQKLRLEQMHDIERDSRVCDRIKAVLLASEGWSQIMISQALRIHESTVARHLSDYVLSEKLKPENGGSQSKLSASQTMHLIEHLTEKTYSHTHQIVTYVKEAFGLDYTVSGMNKWLHHHGFSYKQPKGVPHKFDESEQKAFIDAYNVALLRNSFSKPNSPI
;
A
#
# COMPACT_ATOMS: atom_id res chain seq x y z
N MET A 1 28.27 -9.65 -26.34
CA MET A 1 27.38 -8.85 -27.20
C MET A 1 28.10 -7.54 -27.50
N LYS A 2 28.11 -7.06 -28.76
CA LYS A 2 28.76 -5.79 -29.13
C LYS A 2 27.67 -4.72 -29.30
N ILE A 3 27.76 -3.65 -28.53
CA ILE A 3 26.86 -2.49 -28.63
C ILE A 3 27.63 -1.36 -29.32
N THR A 4 27.02 -0.70 -30.29
CA THR A 4 27.56 0.49 -30.91
C THR A 4 26.71 1.67 -30.49
N LEU A 5 27.31 2.65 -29.80
CA LEU A 5 26.65 3.88 -29.40
C LEU A 5 27.15 5.04 -30.26
N THR A 6 26.26 5.95 -30.61
CA THR A 6 26.66 7.26 -31.15
C THR A 6 27.28 8.11 -30.04
N PRO A 7 28.13 9.11 -30.37
CA PRO A 7 28.67 10.04 -29.38
C PRO A 7 27.58 10.73 -28.55
N GLN A 8 26.44 11.06 -29.17
CA GLN A 8 25.30 11.69 -28.51
C GLN A 8 24.61 10.74 -27.51
N GLN A 9 24.42 9.46 -27.87
CA GLN A 9 23.87 8.45 -26.95
C GLN A 9 24.81 8.21 -25.77
N LYS A 10 26.13 8.15 -26.04
CA LYS A 10 27.13 7.98 -24.98
C LYS A 10 27.07 9.13 -23.98
N LEU A 11 27.09 10.37 -24.47
CA LEU A 11 26.97 11.56 -23.62
C LEU A 11 25.66 11.58 -22.82
N ARG A 12 24.54 11.21 -23.45
CA ARG A 12 23.24 11.12 -22.77
C ARG A 12 23.27 10.12 -21.62
N LEU A 13 23.85 8.94 -21.84
CA LEU A 13 23.98 7.90 -20.81
C LEU A 13 24.88 8.36 -19.66
N GLU A 14 26.01 9.02 -19.96
CA GLU A 14 26.90 9.61 -18.95
C GLU A 14 26.16 10.66 -18.09
N GLN A 15 25.45 11.59 -18.73
CA GLN A 15 24.63 12.59 -18.03
C GLN A 15 23.52 11.95 -17.18
N MET A 16 22.86 10.91 -17.69
CA MET A 16 21.85 10.17 -16.93
C MET A 16 22.46 9.49 -15.71
N HIS A 17 23.65 8.89 -15.86
CA HIS A 17 24.36 8.23 -14.76
C HIS A 17 24.77 9.21 -13.65
N ASP A 18 25.16 10.44 -13.99
CA ASP A 18 25.57 11.45 -13.00
C ASP A 18 24.42 11.91 -12.09
N ILE A 19 23.19 11.90 -12.61
CA ILE A 19 22.00 12.36 -11.90
C ILE A 19 21.29 11.21 -11.17
N GLU A 20 21.31 10.01 -11.76
CA GLU A 20 20.59 8.85 -11.25
C GLU A 20 21.15 8.35 -9.90
N ARG A 21 20.24 7.91 -9.03
CA ARG A 21 20.58 7.44 -7.68
C ARG A 21 20.17 6.00 -7.43
N ASP A 22 19.27 5.45 -8.25
CA ASP A 22 18.95 4.03 -8.20
C ASP A 22 20.13 3.22 -8.75
N SER A 23 20.84 2.52 -7.86
CA SER A 23 22.02 1.71 -8.21
C SER A 23 21.73 0.70 -9.32
N ARG A 24 20.50 0.16 -9.39
CA ARG A 24 20.09 -0.80 -10.42
C ARG A 24 20.08 -0.16 -11.81
N VAL A 25 19.72 1.12 -11.90
CA VAL A 25 19.72 1.88 -13.15
C VAL A 25 21.15 2.29 -13.49
N CYS A 26 21.92 2.76 -12.51
CA CYS A 26 23.32 3.13 -12.71
C CYS A 26 24.15 1.96 -13.24
N ASP A 27 24.01 0.75 -12.68
CA ASP A 27 24.78 -0.42 -13.13
C ASP A 27 24.39 -0.87 -14.53
N ARG A 28 23.11 -0.71 -14.91
CA ARG A 28 22.67 -0.94 -16.29
C ARG A 28 23.29 0.05 -17.27
N ILE A 29 23.33 1.34 -16.90
CA ILE A 29 23.99 2.37 -17.72
C ILE A 29 25.48 2.05 -17.89
N LYS A 30 26.19 1.75 -16.79
CA LYS A 30 27.61 1.37 -16.83
C LYS A 30 27.84 0.14 -17.72
N ALA A 31 27.00 -0.89 -17.61
CA ALA A 31 27.13 -2.09 -18.44
C ALA A 31 27.06 -1.76 -19.93
N VAL A 32 26.12 -0.90 -20.34
CA VAL A 32 25.97 -0.46 -21.74
C VAL A 32 27.17 0.36 -22.20
N LEU A 33 27.63 1.32 -21.39
CA LEU A 33 28.81 2.14 -21.69
C LEU A 33 30.06 1.26 -21.85
N LEU A 34 30.37 0.41 -20.87
CA LEU A 34 31.53 -0.48 -20.91
C LEU A 34 31.47 -1.47 -22.08
N ALA A 35 30.29 -1.99 -22.40
CA ALA A 35 30.12 -2.86 -23.58
C ALA A 35 30.38 -2.11 -24.89
N SER A 36 29.99 -0.83 -24.98
CA SER A 36 30.31 0.02 -26.14
C SER A 36 31.80 0.36 -26.27
N GLU A 37 32.51 0.35 -25.14
CA GLU A 37 33.96 0.55 -25.04
C GLU A 37 34.76 -0.74 -25.27
N GLY A 38 34.08 -1.85 -25.58
CA GLY A 38 34.71 -3.12 -25.93
C GLY A 38 35.01 -4.04 -24.76
N TRP A 39 34.51 -3.76 -23.55
CA TRP A 39 34.67 -4.65 -22.42
C TRP A 39 33.87 -5.94 -22.64
N SER A 40 34.46 -7.08 -22.27
CA SER A 40 33.75 -8.36 -22.29
C SER A 40 32.70 -8.41 -21.17
N GLN A 41 31.67 -9.25 -21.35
CA GLN A 41 30.63 -9.44 -20.33
C GLN A 41 31.22 -9.93 -19.00
N ILE A 42 32.28 -10.74 -19.07
CA ILE A 42 33.06 -11.22 -17.91
C ILE A 42 33.79 -10.07 -17.21
N MET A 43 34.39 -9.14 -17.95
CA MET A 43 35.04 -7.96 -17.35
C MET A 43 34.01 -7.05 -16.68
N ILE A 44 32.86 -6.84 -17.33
CA ILE A 44 31.77 -6.01 -16.80
C ILE A 44 31.19 -6.65 -15.54
N SER A 45 30.94 -7.96 -15.55
CA SER A 45 30.40 -8.70 -14.40
C SER A 45 31.34 -8.60 -13.20
N GLN A 46 32.66 -8.74 -13.44
CA GLN A 46 33.67 -8.59 -12.40
C GLN A 46 33.75 -7.16 -11.86
N ALA A 47 33.71 -6.14 -12.73
CA ALA A 47 33.81 -4.74 -12.34
C ALA A 47 32.58 -4.27 -11.53
N LEU A 48 31.39 -4.67 -11.96
CA LEU A 48 30.12 -4.30 -11.33
C LEU A 48 29.69 -5.24 -10.21
N ARG A 49 30.39 -6.36 -10.01
CA ARG A 49 30.07 -7.41 -9.02
C ARG A 49 28.65 -7.97 -9.15
N ILE A 50 28.20 -8.15 -10.39
CA ILE A 50 26.92 -8.79 -10.74
C ILE A 50 27.17 -10.03 -11.58
N HIS A 51 26.23 -10.97 -11.58
CA HIS A 51 26.39 -12.22 -12.34
C HIS A 51 26.46 -11.96 -13.85
N GLU A 52 27.29 -12.71 -14.59
CA GLU A 52 27.48 -12.51 -16.04
C GLU A 52 26.15 -12.63 -16.82
N SER A 53 25.28 -13.58 -16.46
CA SER A 53 23.95 -13.69 -17.09
C SER A 53 23.07 -12.45 -16.87
N THR A 54 23.29 -11.71 -15.78
CA THR A 54 22.58 -10.45 -15.51
C THR A 54 23.10 -9.34 -16.41
N VAL A 55 24.41 -9.26 -16.63
CA VAL A 55 25.02 -8.36 -17.63
C VAL A 55 24.45 -8.68 -19.01
N ALA A 56 24.45 -9.96 -19.41
CA ALA A 56 23.92 -10.40 -20.70
C ALA A 56 22.47 -9.94 -20.90
N ARG A 57 21.62 -10.13 -19.89
CA ARG A 57 20.22 -9.68 -19.91
C ARG A 57 20.11 -8.16 -20.02
N HIS A 58 20.90 -7.40 -19.26
CA HIS A 58 20.87 -5.93 -19.31
C HIS A 58 21.27 -5.37 -20.69
N LEU A 59 22.28 -5.96 -21.32
CA LEU A 59 22.70 -5.56 -22.66
C LEU A 59 21.62 -5.91 -23.70
N SER A 60 21.02 -7.09 -23.61
CA SER A 60 19.90 -7.48 -24.48
C SER A 60 18.68 -6.58 -24.31
N ASP A 61 18.29 -6.27 -23.06
CA ASP A 61 17.19 -5.35 -22.74
C ASP A 61 17.42 -3.96 -23.37
N TYR A 62 18.65 -3.46 -23.28
CA TYR A 62 19.01 -2.16 -23.87
C TYR A 62 18.95 -2.18 -25.40
N VAL A 63 19.48 -3.23 -26.04
CA VAL A 63 19.45 -3.34 -27.51
C VAL A 63 18.03 -3.50 -28.05
N LEU A 64 17.15 -4.17 -27.31
CA LEU A 64 15.77 -4.41 -27.74
C LEU A 64 14.88 -3.16 -27.58
N SER A 65 15.03 -2.41 -26.47
CA SER A 65 14.07 -1.35 -26.12
C SER A 65 14.66 -0.16 -25.36
N GLU A 66 15.98 0.01 -25.36
CA GLU A 66 16.71 1.03 -24.58
C GLU A 66 16.37 0.98 -23.07
N LYS A 67 15.99 -0.20 -22.57
CA LYS A 67 15.51 -0.38 -21.20
C LYS A 67 16.64 -0.27 -20.18
N LEU A 68 16.65 0.84 -19.46
CA LEU A 68 17.58 1.10 -18.34
C LEU A 68 16.93 0.94 -16.97
N LYS A 69 15.60 1.09 -16.86
CA LYS A 69 14.89 0.98 -15.59
C LYS A 69 14.30 -0.41 -15.37
N PRO A 70 14.36 -0.95 -14.14
CA PRO A 70 13.62 -2.16 -13.82
C PRO A 70 12.11 -1.84 -13.88
N GLU A 71 11.35 -2.75 -14.47
CA GLU A 71 9.89 -2.68 -14.45
C GLU A 71 9.40 -3.39 -13.20
N ASN A 72 9.54 -2.68 -12.07
CA ASN A 72 8.99 -3.14 -10.81
C ASN A 72 7.54 -2.66 -10.75
N GLY A 73 6.62 -3.46 -11.28
CA GLY A 73 5.18 -3.26 -11.09
C GLY A 73 4.66 -4.09 -9.92
N GLY A 74 3.77 -3.50 -9.11
CA GLY A 74 2.93 -4.28 -8.22
C GLY A 74 1.96 -5.18 -9.00
N SER A 75 1.35 -6.15 -8.32
CA SER A 75 0.25 -6.91 -8.91
C SER A 75 -0.94 -6.00 -9.20
N GLN A 76 -1.54 -6.14 -10.38
CA GLN A 76 -2.83 -5.52 -10.66
C GLN A 76 -3.93 -6.12 -9.79
N SER A 77 -4.95 -5.33 -9.45
CA SER A 77 -6.15 -5.85 -8.78
C SER A 77 -6.82 -6.91 -9.66
N LYS A 78 -7.44 -7.93 -9.04
CA LYS A 78 -8.25 -8.90 -9.79
C LYS A 78 -9.57 -8.31 -10.26
N LEU A 79 -10.05 -7.27 -9.58
CA LEU A 79 -11.28 -6.55 -9.94
C LEU A 79 -10.99 -5.58 -11.08
N SER A 80 -11.86 -5.60 -12.09
CA SER A 80 -11.88 -4.57 -13.15
C SER A 80 -12.31 -3.22 -12.57
N ALA A 81 -12.18 -2.16 -13.37
CA ALA A 81 -12.64 -0.82 -12.98
C ALA A 81 -14.15 -0.79 -12.69
N SER A 82 -14.97 -1.46 -13.52
CA SER A 82 -16.43 -1.52 -13.31
C SER A 82 -16.80 -2.32 -12.06
N GLN A 83 -16.15 -3.46 -11.84
CA GLN A 83 -16.37 -4.29 -10.64
C GLN A 83 -15.92 -3.57 -9.37
N THR A 84 -14.83 -2.81 -9.46
CA THR A 84 -14.33 -1.95 -8.37
C THR A 84 -15.36 -0.91 -7.97
N MET A 85 -15.92 -0.18 -8.94
CA MET A 85 -16.98 0.82 -8.67
C MET A 85 -18.21 0.17 -8.04
N HIS A 86 -18.66 -0.97 -8.60
CA HIS A 86 -19.82 -1.70 -8.06
C HIS A 86 -19.58 -2.18 -6.62
N LEU A 87 -18.38 -2.69 -6.32
CA LEU A 87 -18.03 -3.11 -4.97
C LEU A 87 -17.95 -1.92 -3.99
N ILE A 88 -17.45 -0.76 -4.43
CA ILE A 88 -17.42 0.45 -3.61
C ILE A 88 -18.84 0.92 -3.28
N GLU A 89 -19.73 0.99 -4.26
CA GLU A 89 -21.13 1.36 -4.08
C GLU A 89 -21.82 0.42 -3.08
N HIS A 90 -21.70 -0.90 -3.31
CA HIS A 90 -22.24 -1.92 -2.41
C HIS A 90 -21.72 -1.81 -0.97
N LEU A 91 -20.42 -1.57 -0.77
CA LEU A 91 -19.82 -1.45 0.56
C LEU A 91 -20.12 -0.10 1.23
N THR A 92 -20.54 0.91 0.47
CA THR A 92 -21.00 2.19 1.01
C THR A 92 -22.41 2.06 1.59
N GLU A 93 -23.26 1.25 0.97
CA GLU A 93 -24.61 0.96 1.44
C GLU A 93 -24.64 -0.12 2.54
N LYS A 94 -23.80 -1.15 2.41
CA LYS A 94 -23.81 -2.32 3.28
C LYS A 94 -22.53 -2.46 4.08
N THR A 95 -22.65 -2.31 5.40
CA THR A 95 -21.55 -2.58 6.33
C THR A 95 -21.48 -4.06 6.70
N TYR A 96 -20.32 -4.69 6.49
CA TYR A 96 -20.05 -6.05 6.92
C TYR A 96 -19.26 -6.07 8.24
N SER A 97 -19.56 -7.04 9.11
CA SER A 97 -18.84 -7.24 10.37
C SER A 97 -17.46 -7.88 10.14
N HIS A 98 -17.34 -8.70 9.09
CA HIS A 98 -16.11 -9.44 8.80
C HIS A 98 -15.75 -9.44 7.32
N THR A 99 -14.47 -9.27 7.01
CA THR A 99 -13.94 -9.24 5.64
C THR A 99 -14.25 -10.51 4.83
N HIS A 100 -14.34 -11.69 5.48
CA HIS A 100 -14.66 -12.92 4.76
C HIS A 100 -16.06 -12.86 4.10
N GLN A 101 -17.00 -12.09 4.66
CA GLN A 101 -18.32 -11.91 4.07
C GLN A 101 -18.25 -11.10 2.77
N ILE A 102 -17.32 -10.14 2.70
CA ILE A 102 -17.03 -9.37 1.49
C ILE A 102 -16.37 -10.28 0.44
N VAL A 103 -15.46 -11.15 0.85
CA VAL A 103 -14.85 -12.16 -0.03
C VAL A 103 -15.93 -13.08 -0.64
N THR A 104 -16.86 -13.57 0.18
CA THR A 104 -17.98 -14.39 -0.29
C THR A 104 -18.84 -13.62 -1.30
N TYR A 105 -19.19 -12.36 -1.00
CA TYR A 105 -19.94 -11.52 -1.93
C TYR A 105 -19.20 -11.32 -3.27
N VAL A 106 -17.91 -11.03 -3.24
CA VAL A 106 -17.10 -10.85 -4.45
C VAL A 106 -17.03 -12.13 -5.29
N LYS A 107 -16.97 -13.29 -4.63
CA LYS A 107 -17.04 -14.58 -5.31
C LYS A 107 -18.40 -14.83 -5.96
N GLU A 108 -19.48 -14.52 -5.25
CA GLU A 108 -20.86 -14.70 -5.76
C GLU A 108 -21.20 -13.71 -6.88
N ALA A 109 -20.85 -12.43 -6.74
CA ALA A 109 -21.19 -11.37 -7.67
C ALA A 109 -20.29 -11.35 -8.92
N PHE A 110 -19.01 -11.70 -8.77
CA PHE A 110 -18.01 -11.53 -9.84
C PHE A 110 -17.24 -12.80 -10.20
N GLY A 111 -17.43 -13.91 -9.47
CA GLY A 111 -16.69 -15.15 -9.71
C GLY A 111 -15.20 -15.08 -9.35
N LEU A 112 -14.79 -14.09 -8.56
CA LEU A 112 -13.37 -13.86 -8.24
C LEU A 112 -13.01 -14.36 -6.84
N ASP A 113 -12.03 -15.26 -6.77
CA ASP A 113 -11.50 -15.72 -5.49
C ASP A 113 -10.49 -14.71 -4.91
N TYR A 114 -10.84 -14.12 -3.77
CA TYR A 114 -9.94 -13.31 -2.94
C TYR A 114 -9.53 -14.06 -1.67
N THR A 115 -8.30 -13.86 -1.23
CA THR A 115 -7.94 -14.20 0.15
C THR A 115 -8.42 -13.08 1.07
N VAL A 116 -8.69 -13.40 2.34
CA VAL A 116 -9.07 -12.38 3.35
C VAL A 116 -8.01 -11.29 3.46
N SER A 117 -6.72 -11.65 3.44
CA SER A 117 -5.61 -10.69 3.44
C SER A 117 -5.60 -9.80 2.19
N GLY A 118 -5.84 -10.38 1.01
CA GLY A 118 -5.95 -9.63 -0.24
C GLY A 118 -7.11 -8.65 -0.24
N MET A 119 -8.26 -9.07 0.29
CA MET A 119 -9.43 -8.21 0.44
C MET A 119 -9.18 -7.07 1.44
N ASN A 120 -8.53 -7.33 2.58
CA ASN A 120 -8.13 -6.27 3.51
C ASN A 120 -7.21 -5.23 2.85
N LYS A 121 -6.22 -5.68 2.07
CA LYS A 121 -5.35 -4.77 1.31
C LYS A 121 -6.14 -3.93 0.30
N TRP A 122 -7.09 -4.56 -0.40
CA TRP A 122 -7.96 -3.88 -1.35
C TRP A 122 -8.81 -2.81 -0.64
N LEU A 123 -9.45 -3.15 0.49
CA LEU A 123 -10.25 -2.21 1.28
C LEU A 123 -9.43 -1.00 1.72
N HIS A 124 -8.23 -1.22 2.25
CA HIS A 124 -7.33 -0.12 2.64
C HIS A 124 -6.90 0.74 1.45
N HIS A 125 -6.60 0.12 0.30
CA HIS A 125 -6.23 0.87 -0.92
C HIS A 125 -7.37 1.77 -1.41
N HIS A 126 -8.62 1.34 -1.24
CA HIS A 126 -9.82 2.10 -1.60
C HIS A 126 -10.38 2.97 -0.46
N GLY A 127 -9.61 3.20 0.61
CA GLY A 127 -9.97 4.15 1.68
C GLY A 127 -11.00 3.63 2.69
N PHE A 128 -11.38 2.36 2.63
CA PHE A 128 -12.23 1.76 3.66
C PHE A 128 -11.41 1.54 4.94
N SER A 129 -11.98 1.97 6.06
CA SER A 129 -11.41 1.76 7.40
C SER A 129 -12.34 0.92 8.23
N TYR A 130 -11.76 0.10 9.11
CA TYR A 130 -12.52 -0.59 10.15
C TYR A 130 -13.14 0.45 11.09
N LYS A 131 -14.44 0.31 11.35
CA LYS A 131 -15.13 1.04 12.42
C LYS A 131 -15.43 0.06 13.53
N GLN A 132 -14.75 0.22 14.66
CA GLN A 132 -15.03 -0.56 15.85
C GLN A 132 -16.46 -0.22 16.32
N PRO A 133 -17.36 -1.22 16.45
CA PRO A 133 -18.66 -1.00 17.08
C PRO A 133 -18.42 -0.41 18.47
N LYS A 134 -19.18 0.62 18.83
CA LYS A 134 -19.15 1.13 20.21
C LYS A 134 -19.61 0.00 21.13
N GLY A 135 -18.71 -0.45 22.01
CA GLY A 135 -19.06 -1.47 22.99
C GLY A 135 -20.13 -0.91 23.93
N VAL A 136 -21.28 -1.56 23.96
CA VAL A 136 -22.23 -1.38 25.05
C VAL A 136 -21.74 -2.27 26.20
N PRO A 137 -21.52 -1.75 27.42
CA PRO A 137 -21.10 -2.59 28.54
C PRO A 137 -22.05 -3.77 28.70
N HIS A 138 -21.52 -4.98 28.84
CA HIS A 138 -22.35 -6.19 28.97
C HIS A 138 -23.30 -6.14 30.19
N LYS A 139 -22.96 -5.35 31.22
CA LYS A 139 -23.78 -5.12 32.41
C LYS A 139 -24.66 -3.87 32.32
N PHE A 140 -24.83 -3.33 31.12
CA PHE A 140 -25.67 -2.15 30.91
C PHE A 140 -27.14 -2.53 31.06
N ASP A 141 -27.76 -2.07 32.15
CA ASP A 141 -29.20 -2.08 32.36
C ASP A 141 -29.69 -0.63 32.41
N GLU A 142 -30.57 -0.27 31.47
CA GLU A 142 -31.11 1.08 31.34
C GLU A 142 -31.91 1.50 32.58
N SER A 143 -32.57 0.55 33.24
CA SER A 143 -33.37 0.80 34.44
C SER A 143 -32.49 1.06 35.66
N GLU A 144 -31.42 0.27 35.85
CA GLU A 144 -30.46 0.47 36.95
C GLU A 144 -29.68 1.78 36.78
N GLN A 145 -29.30 2.12 35.54
CA GLN A 145 -28.62 3.39 35.27
C GLN A 145 -29.52 4.59 35.56
N LYS A 146 -30.80 4.53 35.17
CA LYS A 146 -31.76 5.60 35.43
C LYS A 146 -32.01 5.78 36.93
N ALA A 147 -32.19 4.67 37.66
CA ALA A 147 -32.33 4.69 39.11
C ALA A 147 -31.09 5.30 39.80
N PHE A 148 -29.88 5.00 39.32
CA PHE A 148 -28.64 5.61 39.82
C PHE A 148 -28.58 7.12 39.55
N ILE A 149 -28.92 7.56 38.33
CA ILE A 149 -28.94 8.99 37.96
C ILE A 149 -29.93 9.76 38.85
N ASP A 150 -31.12 9.24 39.05
CA ASP A 150 -32.15 9.87 39.88
C ASP A 150 -31.69 9.98 41.34
N ALA A 151 -31.13 8.90 41.90
CA ALA A 151 -30.58 8.90 43.26
C ALA A 151 -29.41 9.88 43.42
N TYR A 152 -28.51 9.95 42.44
CA TYR A 152 -27.38 10.87 42.43
C TYR A 152 -27.81 12.33 42.38
N ASN A 153 -28.79 12.66 41.52
CA ASN A 153 -29.34 14.02 41.42
C ASN A 153 -30.01 14.46 42.73
N VAL A 154 -30.75 13.57 43.39
CA VAL A 154 -31.34 13.84 44.72
C VAL A 154 -30.26 14.12 45.77
N ALA A 155 -29.16 13.35 45.75
CA ALA A 155 -28.03 13.57 46.67
C ALA A 155 -27.32 14.90 46.43
N LEU A 156 -27.14 15.29 45.16
CA LEU A 156 -26.58 16.58 44.75
C LEU A 156 -27.46 17.77 45.17
N LEU A 157 -28.78 17.63 44.99
CA LEU A 157 -29.75 18.64 45.45
C LEU A 157 -29.76 18.73 46.98
N ARG A 158 -29.67 17.61 47.71
CA ARG A 158 -29.56 17.66 49.18
C ARG A 158 -28.30 18.35 49.68
N ASN A 159 -27.16 18.13 49.04
CA ASN A 159 -25.88 18.75 49.41
C ASN A 159 -25.79 20.25 49.06
N SER A 160 -26.67 20.76 48.19
CA SER A 160 -26.72 22.20 47.90
C SER A 160 -27.56 23.02 48.90
N PHE A 161 -28.28 22.35 49.83
CA PHE A 161 -29.10 23.01 50.87
C PHE A 161 -28.53 22.92 52.30
N SER A 162 -27.30 22.41 52.52
CA SER A 162 -26.68 22.38 53.86
C SER A 162 -25.50 23.35 54.02
N LYS A 163 -25.79 24.65 53.99
CA LYS A 163 -24.97 25.64 54.72
C LYS A 163 -25.86 26.35 55.74
N PRO A 164 -25.76 26.06 57.04
CA PRO A 164 -26.41 26.89 58.04
C PRO A 164 -25.68 28.24 58.10
N ASN A 165 -26.38 29.31 57.72
CA ASN A 165 -25.96 30.68 58.01
C ASN A 165 -25.84 30.84 59.53
N SER A 166 -24.63 31.07 60.03
CA SER A 166 -24.40 31.53 61.40
C SER A 166 -24.61 33.04 61.45
N PRO A 167 -25.52 33.58 62.29
CA PRO A 167 -25.59 35.01 62.52
C PRO A 167 -24.50 35.45 63.50
N ILE A 168 -23.94 36.64 63.21
CA ILE A 168 -22.98 37.41 64.01
C ILE A 168 -23.62 37.85 65.33
#